data_AF-A0A173SV36-F1
#
_entry.id   AF-A0A173SV36-F1
#
_cell.length_a   1.000
_cell.length_b   1.000
_cell.length_c   1.000
_cell.angle_alpha   90.00
_cell.angle_beta   90.00
_cell.angle_gamma   90.00
#
_symmetry.space_group_name_H-M   'P 1'
#
loop_
_entity.id
_entity.type
_entity.pdbx_description
1 polymer ?
#
loop_
_entity_poly.entity_id
_entity_poly.type
_entity_poly.pdbx_seq_one_letter_code
_entity_poly.pdbx_strand_id
1 'polypeptide(L)'
;MDVGVGMMQVEVTNRCNLNCPHCFYYEAGEKGEDYNNFLNLKAMDKLLNDLGIRYIRTLNFTGGEPLLNTEGIIYSLHQILKSNCVVLGIDIPTNGTILDEKFAYELNEFSKNMYDLIENNENKIIAGVVKRYNHLPDRCIAMLRISRNFHDNNPEKAYEFYKERMPNVCVEIMSEKISEEEFQKQYEFSESSKKIAYSGRAKSLNCNFYCDSGHHKIVYTADDNKEIKCPLIMHYDGNISISAYCSRCHWNENVVGNVFDGKSLREMITEWNYRTPLTCDEACELEEFRMLNDLKEKSERRDFYSKIGGTELSEEKIEKATFGKEFEIFYLENYRLKLHERVPALTTDEIENISIYALDLVRSKKEMSEEEYKNAEREMDIEISRMAFEHLYDDIKEVHERLPYLTPEECQEWFDCWKRWSAFQDNKLWNILTFDYVMRGWKLEELNDQREKNMSSLFDYIVLGNQEGKIKDGSE
;
A
#
# COMPACT_ATOMS: atom_id res chain seq x y z
N MET A 1 7.42 7.43 -13.74
CA MET A 1 6.00 7.75 -14.02
C MET A 1 5.36 8.12 -12.71
N ASP A 2 4.65 9.23 -12.69
CA ASP A 2 3.98 9.75 -11.50
C ASP A 2 2.80 8.86 -11.10
N VAL A 3 2.45 8.87 -9.81
CA VAL A 3 1.40 8.02 -9.22
C VAL A 3 0.22 8.86 -8.72
N GLY A 4 -0.98 8.26 -8.68
CA GLY A 4 -2.10 8.80 -7.90
C GLY A 4 -2.07 8.23 -6.49
N VAL A 5 -2.51 9.01 -5.50
CA VAL A 5 -2.67 8.54 -4.10
C VAL A 5 -4.12 8.61 -3.71
N GLY A 6 -4.70 7.47 -3.33
CA GLY A 6 -6.10 7.39 -2.92
C GLY A 6 -6.38 8.11 -1.59
N MET A 7 -5.51 7.95 -0.60
CA MET A 7 -5.58 8.65 0.68
C MET A 7 -4.17 8.88 1.22
N MET A 8 -3.86 10.13 1.56
CA MET A 8 -2.64 10.52 2.25
C MET A 8 -3.03 11.21 3.55
N GLN A 9 -2.58 10.70 4.68
CA GLN A 9 -2.63 11.40 5.96
C GLN A 9 -1.34 12.19 6.15
N VAL A 10 -1.43 13.36 6.77
CA VAL A 10 -0.28 14.14 7.21
C VAL A 10 -0.45 14.40 8.68
N GLU A 11 0.45 13.81 9.46
CA GLU A 11 0.52 14.12 10.87
C GLU A 11 1.10 15.52 11.06
N VAL A 12 0.25 16.47 11.45
CA VAL A 12 0.71 17.84 11.66
C VAL A 12 1.37 18.05 13.03
N THR A 13 1.06 17.19 13.99
CA THR A 13 1.70 17.17 15.30
C THR A 13 1.39 15.87 16.03
N ASN A 14 2.34 15.34 16.80
CA ASN A 14 2.10 14.21 17.70
C ASN A 14 1.64 14.64 19.10
N ARG A 15 1.38 15.94 19.32
CA ARG A 15 0.86 16.50 20.57
C ARG A 15 -0.66 16.49 20.58
N CYS A 16 -1.27 16.16 21.72
CA CYS A 16 -2.71 16.32 21.96
C CYS A 16 -2.94 17.00 23.32
N ASN A 17 -3.96 17.83 23.42
CA ASN A 17 -4.36 18.48 24.67
C ASN A 17 -5.43 17.69 25.45
N LEU A 18 -5.82 16.50 24.97
CA LEU A 18 -6.72 15.58 25.66
C LEU A 18 -6.04 14.25 25.98
N ASN A 19 -6.62 13.53 26.93
CA ASN A 19 -6.12 12.22 27.38
C ASN A 19 -7.19 11.14 27.30
N CYS A 20 -7.81 11.01 26.12
CA CYS A 20 -8.98 10.17 25.92
C CYS A 20 -8.68 8.67 26.16
N PRO A 21 -9.57 7.91 26.86
CA PRO A 21 -9.36 6.49 27.13
C PRO A 21 -9.32 5.59 25.89
N HIS A 22 -10.04 5.97 24.83
CA HIS A 22 -10.15 5.22 23.58
C HIS A 22 -9.04 5.54 22.57
N CYS A 23 -8.05 6.35 22.94
CA CYS A 23 -7.03 6.79 22.03
C CYS A 23 -6.14 5.62 21.61
N PHE A 24 -6.03 5.40 20.31
CA PHE A 24 -5.17 4.37 19.72
C PHE A 24 -3.72 4.85 19.52
N TYR A 25 -3.46 6.16 19.55
CA TYR A 25 -2.11 6.73 19.34
C TYR A 25 -1.17 6.63 20.53
N TYR A 26 -1.68 6.74 21.76
CA TYR A 26 -0.85 6.86 22.95
C TYR A 26 -1.03 5.63 23.84
N GLU A 27 0.04 5.14 24.43
CA GLU A 27 0.01 3.97 25.31
C GLU A 27 -0.53 4.30 26.72
N ALA A 28 -0.83 3.26 27.49
CA ALA A 28 -1.19 3.41 28.89
C ALA A 28 -0.07 4.12 29.68
N GLY A 29 -0.43 5.22 30.35
CA GLY A 29 0.51 6.06 31.09
C GLY A 29 1.08 7.24 30.30
N GLU A 30 0.95 7.24 28.98
CA GLU A 30 1.34 8.38 28.14
C GLU A 30 0.20 9.40 28.04
N LYS A 31 0.55 10.69 27.97
CA LYS A 31 -0.37 11.79 27.69
C LYS A 31 0.03 12.49 26.40
N GLY A 32 -0.94 13.02 25.68
CA GLY A 32 -0.66 13.77 24.45
C GLY A 32 0.22 15.00 24.67
N GLU A 33 0.20 15.58 25.88
CA GLU A 33 1.02 16.73 26.26
C GLU A 33 2.49 16.38 26.53
N ASP A 34 2.82 15.09 26.67
CA ASP A 34 4.20 14.62 26.81
C ASP A 34 5.01 14.80 25.51
N TYR A 35 4.30 15.09 24.41
CA TYR A 35 4.85 15.24 23.08
C TYR A 35 4.76 16.68 22.57
N ASN A 36 5.69 17.06 21.70
CA ASN A 36 5.78 18.44 21.21
C ASN A 36 6.44 18.56 19.83
N ASN A 37 6.26 17.55 18.97
CA ASN A 37 6.75 17.62 17.60
C ASN A 37 5.67 18.16 16.67
N PHE A 38 6.10 18.92 15.66
CA PHE A 38 5.23 19.60 14.71
C PHE A 38 5.76 19.34 13.30
N LEU A 39 4.85 19.41 12.32
CA LEU A 39 5.13 19.19 10.91
C LEU A 39 6.37 19.96 10.46
N ASN A 40 7.34 19.24 9.90
CA ASN A 40 8.42 19.82 9.14
C ASN A 40 7.87 20.37 7.82
N LEU A 41 7.77 21.70 7.69
CA LEU A 41 7.20 22.34 6.50
C LEU A 41 7.94 21.96 5.20
N LYS A 42 9.25 21.70 5.28
CA LYS A 42 10.01 21.22 4.12
C LYS A 42 9.60 19.81 3.71
N ALA A 43 9.19 18.97 4.65
CA ALA A 43 8.67 17.63 4.35
C ALA A 43 7.37 17.74 3.54
N MET A 44 6.50 18.70 3.89
CA MET A 44 5.30 19.01 3.10
C MET A 44 5.64 19.47 1.68
N ASP A 45 6.64 20.35 1.53
CA ASP A 45 7.09 20.80 0.21
C ASP A 45 7.58 19.62 -0.64
N LYS A 46 8.35 18.69 -0.04
CA LYS A 46 8.87 17.48 -0.70
C LYS A 46 7.74 16.52 -1.07
N LEU A 47 6.77 16.32 -0.18
CA LEU A 47 5.58 15.50 -0.44
C LEU A 47 4.86 15.95 -1.71
N LEU A 48 4.63 17.27 -1.84
CA LEU A 48 3.85 17.84 -2.94
C LEU A 48 4.61 17.97 -4.26
N ASN A 49 5.93 18.12 -4.24
CA ASN A 49 6.70 18.51 -5.43
C ASN A 49 7.72 17.46 -5.90
N ASP A 50 8.25 16.62 -5.00
CA ASP A 50 9.46 15.83 -5.29
C ASP A 50 9.21 14.32 -5.35
N LEU A 51 8.09 13.83 -4.81
CA LEU A 51 7.77 12.40 -4.75
C LEU A 51 7.15 11.81 -6.03
N GLY A 52 6.90 12.63 -7.06
CA GLY A 52 6.21 12.17 -8.28
C GLY A 52 4.74 11.82 -8.04
N ILE A 53 4.05 12.60 -7.21
CA ILE A 53 2.61 12.45 -6.95
C ILE A 53 1.83 13.38 -7.88
N ARG A 54 1.00 12.81 -8.75
CA ARG A 54 0.16 13.56 -9.70
C ARG A 54 -1.08 14.15 -9.03
N TYR A 55 -1.72 13.36 -8.17
CA TYR A 55 -2.87 13.80 -7.41
C TYR A 55 -3.00 13.01 -6.10
N ILE A 56 -3.63 13.64 -5.12
CA ILE A 56 -4.09 13.03 -3.88
C ILE A 56 -5.61 13.18 -3.83
N ARG A 57 -6.34 12.07 -3.76
CA ARG A 57 -7.79 12.12 -3.70
C ARG A 57 -8.29 12.70 -2.38
N THR A 58 -7.79 12.20 -1.27
CA THR A 58 -8.11 12.73 0.06
C THR A 58 -6.81 12.94 0.82
N LEU A 59 -6.52 14.19 1.17
CA LEU A 59 -5.45 14.56 2.09
C LEU A 59 -6.09 14.81 3.46
N ASN A 60 -5.70 14.02 4.45
CA ASN A 60 -6.23 14.13 5.80
C ASN A 60 -5.15 14.75 6.72
N PHE A 61 -5.45 15.87 7.36
CA PHE A 61 -4.54 16.41 8.39
C PHE A 61 -4.91 15.79 9.74
N THR A 62 -3.99 14.99 10.28
CA THR A 62 -4.18 14.22 11.52
C THR A 62 -3.10 14.56 12.55
N GLY A 63 -3.11 13.84 13.67
CA GLY A 63 -2.11 13.91 14.72
C GLY A 63 -2.68 13.57 16.08
N GLY A 64 -2.05 14.09 17.13
CA GLY A 64 -2.70 14.13 18.43
C GLY A 64 -3.95 15.01 18.39
N GLU A 65 -3.77 16.32 18.33
CA GLU A 65 -4.84 17.28 17.98
C GLU A 65 -4.33 18.19 16.85
N PRO A 66 -4.86 18.05 15.62
CA PRO A 66 -4.39 18.82 14.47
C PRO A 66 -4.43 20.33 14.67
N LEU A 67 -5.45 20.85 15.37
CA LEU A 67 -5.61 22.29 15.58
C LEU A 67 -4.62 22.88 16.60
N LEU A 68 -3.77 22.07 17.23
CA LEU A 68 -2.58 22.59 17.92
C LEU A 68 -1.51 23.10 16.95
N ASN A 69 -1.60 22.76 15.65
CA ASN A 69 -0.69 23.21 14.60
C ASN A 69 -1.44 23.85 13.41
N THR A 70 -2.32 24.81 13.68
CA THR A 70 -3.06 25.51 12.62
C THR A 70 -2.14 26.19 11.61
N GLU A 71 -1.02 26.77 12.03
CA GLU A 71 -0.05 27.39 11.12
C GLU A 71 0.58 26.37 10.13
N GLY A 72 0.88 25.16 10.59
CA GLY A 72 1.38 24.09 9.72
C GLY A 72 0.35 23.64 8.68
N ILE A 73 -0.94 23.57 9.08
CA ILE A 73 -2.04 23.27 8.16
C ILE A 73 -2.19 24.41 7.14
N ILE A 74 -2.27 25.67 7.59
CA ILE A 74 -2.41 26.85 6.73
C ILE A 74 -1.27 26.92 5.71
N TYR A 75 -0.03 26.72 6.14
CA TYR A 75 1.12 26.62 5.24
C TYR A 75 0.89 25.56 4.16
N SER A 76 0.47 24.36 4.56
CA SER A 76 0.21 23.24 3.66
C SER A 76 -0.88 23.56 2.64
N LEU A 77 -1.98 24.20 3.05
CA LEU A 77 -3.05 24.66 2.15
C LEU A 77 -2.52 25.62 1.07
N HIS A 78 -1.67 26.58 1.44
CA HIS A 78 -1.05 27.48 0.47
C HIS A 78 -0.07 26.79 -0.47
N GLN A 79 0.67 25.77 0.00
CA GLN A 79 1.56 25.01 -0.87
C GLN A 79 0.80 24.14 -1.85
N ILE A 80 -0.31 23.53 -1.42
CA ILE A 80 -1.19 22.74 -2.30
C ILE A 80 -1.65 23.59 -3.49
N LEU A 81 -2.10 24.83 -3.25
CA LEU A 81 -2.53 25.76 -4.30
C LEU A 81 -1.41 26.17 -5.27
N LYS A 82 -0.14 26.00 -4.90
CA LYS A 82 1.03 26.36 -5.72
C LYS A 82 1.69 25.16 -6.39
N SER A 83 1.41 23.95 -5.92
CA SER A 83 2.04 22.72 -6.37
C SER A 83 1.39 22.18 -7.65
N ASN A 84 2.10 21.28 -8.35
CA ASN A 84 1.53 20.52 -9.47
C ASN A 84 0.73 19.29 -9.01
N CYS A 85 0.81 18.93 -7.72
CA CYS A 85 0.04 17.86 -7.13
C CYS A 85 -1.39 18.33 -6.84
N VAL A 86 -2.36 17.77 -7.56
CA VAL A 86 -3.77 18.12 -7.37
C VAL A 86 -4.33 17.43 -6.13
N VAL A 87 -4.85 18.18 -5.17
CA VAL A 87 -5.55 17.63 -3.99
C VAL A 87 -7.06 17.81 -4.17
N LEU A 88 -7.81 16.71 -4.14
CA LEU A 88 -9.23 16.69 -4.50
C LEU A 88 -10.18 16.73 -3.30
N GLY A 89 -9.64 16.57 -2.09
CA GLY A 89 -10.40 16.56 -0.85
C GLY A 89 -9.48 16.77 0.34
N ILE A 90 -9.94 17.58 1.29
CA ILE A 90 -9.29 17.79 2.59
C ILE A 90 -10.21 17.27 3.68
N ASP A 91 -9.65 16.49 4.61
CA ASP A 91 -10.36 16.04 5.81
C ASP A 91 -9.54 16.35 7.06
N ILE A 92 -10.18 16.92 8.08
CA ILE A 92 -9.52 17.32 9.31
C ILE A 92 -10.38 16.87 10.50
N PRO A 93 -10.02 15.78 11.21
CA PRO A 93 -10.57 15.50 12.52
C PRO A 93 -10.06 16.52 13.56
N THR A 94 -10.91 16.92 14.49
CA THR A 94 -10.52 17.74 15.65
C THR A 94 -11.32 17.31 16.87
N ASN A 95 -10.70 17.38 18.04
CA ASN A 95 -11.40 17.27 19.31
C ASN A 95 -12.24 18.51 19.67
N GLY A 96 -12.23 19.57 18.85
CA GLY A 96 -13.11 20.74 19.03
C GLY A 96 -12.79 21.64 20.23
N THR A 97 -11.66 21.44 20.91
CA THR A 97 -11.27 22.29 22.05
C THR A 97 -10.62 23.61 21.64
N ILE A 98 -10.15 23.71 20.39
CA ILE A 98 -9.45 24.87 19.83
C ILE A 98 -10.36 25.57 18.83
N LEU A 99 -10.59 26.86 19.03
CA LEU A 99 -11.39 27.73 18.16
C LEU A 99 -10.47 28.81 17.59
N ASP A 100 -10.02 28.62 16.35
CA ASP A 100 -9.07 29.51 15.68
C ASP A 100 -9.73 30.20 14.48
N GLU A 101 -9.89 31.52 14.58
CA GLU A 101 -10.52 32.33 13.52
C GLU A 101 -9.68 32.43 12.26
N LYS A 102 -8.35 32.48 12.38
CA LYS A 102 -7.45 32.56 11.23
C LYS A 102 -7.51 31.24 10.46
N PHE A 103 -7.41 30.12 11.17
CA PHE A 103 -7.58 28.80 10.56
C PHE A 103 -8.93 28.66 9.84
N ALA A 104 -10.02 29.06 10.49
CA ALA A 104 -11.35 28.99 9.90
C ALA A 104 -11.43 29.80 8.58
N TYR A 105 -10.90 31.02 8.59
CA TYR A 105 -10.82 31.87 7.40
C TYR A 105 -10.02 31.21 6.27
N GLU A 106 -8.79 30.76 6.56
CA GLU A 106 -7.90 30.18 5.54
C GLU A 106 -8.44 28.87 4.95
N LEU A 107 -9.04 28.00 5.77
CA LEU A 107 -9.64 26.75 5.28
C LEU A 107 -10.86 27.03 4.40
N ASN A 108 -11.69 28.01 4.77
CA ASN A 108 -12.85 28.42 3.97
C ASN A 108 -12.43 29.00 2.60
N GLU A 109 -11.44 29.90 2.59
CA GLU A 109 -10.92 30.48 1.36
C GLU A 109 -10.24 29.43 0.48
N PHE A 110 -9.47 28.51 1.08
CA PHE A 110 -8.91 27.37 0.35
C PHE A 110 -10.00 26.53 -0.32
N SER A 111 -11.04 26.13 0.44
CA SER A 111 -12.11 25.26 -0.08
C SER A 111 -12.82 25.91 -1.27
N LYS A 112 -13.16 27.21 -1.14
CA LYS A 112 -13.74 28.01 -2.22
C LYS A 112 -12.84 28.08 -3.45
N ASN A 113 -11.59 28.48 -3.28
CA ASN A 113 -10.64 28.62 -4.39
C ASN A 113 -10.38 27.29 -5.09
N MET A 114 -10.23 26.20 -4.33
CA MET A 114 -10.04 24.88 -4.90
C MET A 114 -11.28 24.41 -5.64
N TYR A 115 -12.48 24.70 -5.14
CA TYR A 115 -13.73 24.36 -5.82
C TYR A 115 -13.83 25.07 -7.17
N ASP A 116 -13.57 26.37 -7.20
CA ASP A 116 -13.54 27.16 -8.43
C ASP A 116 -12.47 26.62 -9.40
N LEU A 117 -11.28 26.27 -8.90
CA LEU A 117 -10.22 25.67 -9.72
C LEU A 117 -10.65 24.33 -10.33
N ILE A 118 -11.35 23.49 -9.57
CA ILE A 118 -11.80 22.17 -10.04
C ILE A 118 -12.97 22.30 -11.03
N GLU A 119 -13.95 23.16 -10.74
CA GLU A 119 -15.14 23.35 -11.59
C GLU A 119 -14.80 23.97 -12.95
N ASN A 120 -13.86 24.93 -12.97
CA ASN A 120 -13.51 25.65 -14.20
C ASN A 120 -12.45 24.94 -15.06
N ASN A 121 -11.91 23.78 -14.67
CA ASN A 121 -10.66 23.28 -15.24
C ASN A 121 -10.79 22.49 -16.56
N GLU A 122 -9.90 22.82 -17.51
CA GLU A 122 -9.65 22.13 -18.78
C GLU A 122 -8.74 20.87 -18.65
N ASN A 123 -8.24 20.58 -17.43
CA ASN A 123 -7.36 19.45 -17.16
C ASN A 123 -8.13 18.12 -17.16
N LYS A 124 -7.83 17.27 -18.16
CA LYS A 124 -8.48 15.96 -18.36
C LYS A 124 -8.36 15.00 -17.15
N ILE A 125 -7.28 15.09 -16.36
CA ILE A 125 -7.09 14.27 -15.16
C ILE A 125 -8.10 14.71 -14.09
N ILE A 126 -8.18 16.02 -13.83
CA ILE A 126 -9.11 16.61 -12.87
C ILE A 126 -10.55 16.31 -13.31
N ALA A 127 -10.89 16.54 -14.57
CA ALA A 127 -12.21 16.24 -15.12
C ALA A 127 -12.58 14.74 -15.06
N GLY A 128 -11.61 13.84 -15.26
CA GLY A 128 -11.81 12.39 -15.16
C GLY A 128 -12.03 11.92 -13.73
N VAL A 129 -11.36 12.54 -12.76
CA VAL A 129 -11.52 12.20 -11.35
C VAL A 129 -12.82 12.80 -10.79
N VAL A 130 -13.11 14.08 -11.04
CA VAL A 130 -14.35 14.77 -10.62
C VAL A 130 -15.61 14.08 -11.12
N LYS A 131 -15.62 13.60 -12.38
CA LYS A 131 -16.75 12.82 -12.94
C LYS A 131 -17.04 11.52 -12.16
N ARG A 132 -16.06 10.97 -11.45
CA ARG A 132 -16.22 9.73 -10.65
C ARG A 132 -16.70 10.01 -9.22
N TYR A 133 -16.56 11.24 -8.70
CA TYR A 133 -17.01 11.65 -7.36
C TYR A 133 -18.37 12.36 -7.38
N ASN A 134 -19.31 11.83 -8.16
CA ASN A 134 -20.60 12.45 -8.52
C ASN A 134 -21.53 12.85 -7.35
N HIS A 135 -21.07 12.76 -6.10
CA HIS A 135 -21.80 13.09 -4.88
C HIS A 135 -20.91 13.80 -3.84
N LEU A 136 -20.13 14.83 -4.20
CA LEU A 136 -19.70 15.80 -3.19
C LEU A 136 -20.97 16.55 -2.74
N PRO A 137 -21.43 16.40 -1.49
CA PRO A 137 -22.54 17.18 -1.00
C PRO A 137 -22.10 18.66 -1.01
N ASP A 138 -22.92 19.52 -1.60
CA ASP A 138 -22.87 20.98 -1.40
C ASP A 138 -21.50 21.67 -1.63
N ARG A 139 -20.84 21.42 -2.76
CA ARG A 139 -19.70 22.24 -3.24
C ARG A 139 -18.50 22.37 -2.27
N CYS A 140 -18.37 21.50 -1.28
CA CYS A 140 -17.29 21.56 -0.28
C CYS A 140 -16.18 20.55 -0.63
N ILE A 141 -14.94 21.02 -0.75
CA ILE A 141 -13.74 20.17 -0.94
C ILE A 141 -13.07 19.87 0.40
N ALA A 142 -13.22 20.76 1.38
CA ALA A 142 -12.73 20.56 2.73
C ALA A 142 -13.84 20.12 3.69
N MET A 143 -13.48 19.23 4.61
CA MET A 143 -14.31 18.76 5.70
C MET A 143 -13.58 18.91 7.04
N LEU A 144 -14.27 19.45 8.04
CA LEU A 144 -13.83 19.52 9.44
C LEU A 144 -14.77 18.67 10.29
N ARG A 145 -14.26 17.58 10.85
CA ARG A 145 -15.01 16.62 11.67
C ARG A 145 -14.70 16.84 13.15
N ILE A 146 -15.71 17.20 13.93
CA ILE A 146 -15.59 17.47 15.35
C ILE A 146 -15.95 16.22 16.14
N SER A 147 -14.99 15.65 16.85
CA SER A 147 -15.21 14.50 17.72
C SER A 147 -16.19 14.81 18.85
N ARG A 148 -16.99 13.83 19.25
CA ARG A 148 -17.98 13.95 20.35
C ARG A 148 -17.72 12.93 21.44
N ASN A 149 -17.90 11.65 21.12
CA ASN A 149 -17.87 10.60 22.13
C ASN A 149 -16.45 10.42 22.68
N PHE A 150 -16.33 10.14 23.98
CA PHE A 150 -15.05 9.85 24.66
C PHE A 150 -14.03 11.00 24.66
N HIS A 151 -14.46 12.24 24.39
CA HIS A 151 -13.64 13.44 24.46
C HIS A 151 -14.20 14.37 25.55
N ASP A 152 -13.30 14.98 26.32
CA ASP A 152 -13.67 16.03 27.28
C ASP A 152 -13.71 17.38 26.54
N ASN A 153 -14.82 17.63 25.84
CA ASN A 153 -14.98 18.78 24.95
C ASN A 153 -16.42 19.33 24.92
N ASN A 154 -16.64 20.39 24.14
CA ASN A 154 -17.97 20.92 23.83
C ASN A 154 -18.14 20.98 22.30
N PRO A 155 -18.60 19.89 21.66
CA PRO A 155 -18.63 19.78 20.21
C PRO A 155 -19.66 20.70 19.58
N GLU A 156 -20.78 21.00 20.24
CA GLU A 156 -21.78 21.96 19.78
C GLU A 156 -21.19 23.37 19.69
N LYS A 157 -20.45 23.82 20.71
CA LYS A 157 -19.79 25.12 20.68
C LYS A 157 -18.79 25.23 19.53
N ALA A 158 -18.00 24.19 19.31
CA ALA A 158 -17.05 24.16 18.21
C ALA A 158 -17.76 24.17 16.85
N TYR A 159 -18.84 23.39 16.72
CA TYR A 159 -19.65 23.34 15.51
C TYR A 159 -20.23 24.71 15.17
N GLU A 160 -20.90 25.38 16.12
CA GLU A 160 -21.49 26.70 15.87
C GLU A 160 -20.42 27.72 15.46
N PHE A 161 -19.27 27.73 16.16
CA PHE A 161 -18.15 28.61 15.83
C PHE A 161 -17.66 28.43 14.39
N TYR A 162 -17.39 27.18 14.00
CA TYR A 162 -16.82 26.84 12.70
C TYR A 162 -17.84 26.89 11.57
N LYS A 163 -19.07 26.42 11.78
CA LYS A 163 -20.14 26.41 10.77
C LYS A 163 -20.53 27.82 10.35
N GLU A 164 -20.58 28.76 11.30
CA GLU A 164 -20.83 30.18 11.02
C GLU A 164 -19.73 30.79 10.13
N ARG A 165 -18.46 30.44 10.39
CA ARG A 165 -17.29 31.06 9.76
C ARG A 165 -16.86 30.41 8.45
N MET A 166 -17.25 29.17 8.20
CA MET A 166 -16.79 28.38 7.05
C MET A 166 -17.94 27.88 6.18
N PRO A 167 -18.68 28.78 5.50
CA PRO A 167 -19.79 28.39 4.64
C PRO A 167 -19.41 27.48 3.47
N ASN A 168 -18.13 27.45 3.06
CA ASN A 168 -17.62 26.61 1.97
C ASN A 168 -16.94 25.32 2.47
N VAL A 169 -17.03 25.00 3.76
CA VAL A 169 -16.44 23.79 4.37
C VAL A 169 -17.56 22.94 4.94
N CYS A 170 -17.48 21.62 4.75
CA CYS A 170 -18.37 20.70 5.42
C CYS A 170 -17.95 20.58 6.89
N VAL A 171 -18.62 21.28 7.79
CA VAL A 171 -18.42 21.16 9.23
C VAL A 171 -19.45 20.20 9.79
N GLU A 172 -19.00 19.12 10.42
CA GLU A 172 -19.86 18.10 10.99
C GLU A 172 -19.39 17.72 12.40
N ILE A 173 -20.33 17.53 13.32
CA ILE A 173 -20.05 16.81 14.55
C ILE A 173 -20.12 15.33 14.22
N MET A 174 -19.07 14.59 14.56
CA MET A 174 -19.03 13.14 14.40
C MET A 174 -20.14 12.52 15.24
N SER A 175 -21.28 12.25 14.60
CA SER A 175 -22.34 11.42 15.18
C SER A 175 -21.89 9.98 15.07
N GLU A 176 -20.94 9.57 15.89
CA GLU A 176 -20.97 8.17 16.27
C GLU A 176 -22.27 8.01 17.06
N LYS A 177 -23.35 7.58 16.39
CA LYS A 177 -24.68 7.34 16.98
C LYS A 177 -24.56 6.38 18.17
N ILE A 178 -24.22 6.90 19.34
CA ILE A 178 -24.20 6.21 20.61
C ILE A 178 -24.95 7.18 21.50
N SER A 179 -26.18 6.82 21.85
CA SER A 179 -26.91 7.55 22.88
C SER A 179 -26.21 7.38 24.23
N GLU A 180 -26.35 8.35 25.12
CA GLU A 180 -25.76 8.29 26.47
C GLU A 180 -26.28 7.08 27.28
N GLU A 181 -27.48 6.58 26.95
CA GLU A 181 -28.04 5.33 27.46
C GLU A 181 -27.40 4.06 26.85
N GLU A 182 -27.06 4.06 25.55
CA GLU A 182 -26.28 2.98 24.92
C GLU A 182 -24.85 2.95 25.47
N PHE A 183 -24.28 4.11 25.80
CA PHE A 183 -22.97 4.25 26.42
C PHE A 183 -22.92 3.61 27.82
N GLN A 184 -23.90 3.87 28.69
CA GLN A 184 -23.98 3.22 30.01
C GLN A 184 -24.12 1.70 29.91
N LYS A 185 -24.84 1.21 28.90
CA LYS A 185 -24.95 -0.23 28.60
C LYS A 185 -23.70 -0.79 27.91
N GLN A 186 -22.88 -0.02 27.22
CA GLN A 186 -21.68 -0.53 26.56
C GLN A 186 -20.56 -0.89 27.55
N TYR A 187 -20.66 -0.41 28.80
CA TYR A 187 -19.87 -0.88 29.95
C TYR A 187 -20.45 -2.14 30.61
N GLU A 188 -21.64 -2.59 30.20
CA GLU A 188 -22.26 -3.87 30.55
C GLU A 188 -22.57 -4.67 29.27
N PHE A 189 -21.61 -5.46 28.78
CA PHE A 189 -21.77 -6.49 27.74
C PHE A 189 -23.01 -6.32 26.82
N SER A 190 -22.91 -5.45 25.81
CA SER A 190 -23.94 -5.41 24.76
C SER A 190 -23.31 -5.59 23.39
N GLU A 191 -23.94 -6.44 22.57
CA GLU A 191 -23.61 -6.78 21.18
C GLU A 191 -23.75 -5.56 20.24
N SER A 192 -23.04 -4.46 20.54
CA SER A 192 -23.03 -3.28 19.68
C SER A 192 -22.23 -3.58 18.41
N SER A 193 -22.78 -3.21 17.25
CA SER A 193 -22.19 -3.39 15.92
C SER A 193 -20.97 -2.49 15.63
N LYS A 194 -20.46 -1.76 16.62
CA LYS A 194 -19.38 -0.77 16.47
C LYS A 194 -18.11 -1.23 17.17
N LYS A 195 -16.98 -1.14 16.46
CA LYS A 195 -15.67 -1.60 16.90
C LYS A 195 -14.74 -0.40 17.14
N ILE A 196 -13.84 -0.50 18.14
CA ILE A 196 -12.76 0.46 18.42
C ILE A 196 -11.42 -0.16 17.97
N ALA A 197 -10.45 0.66 17.57
CA ALA A 197 -9.14 0.15 17.20
C ALA A 197 -8.43 -0.49 18.40
N TYR A 198 -7.85 -1.68 18.22
CA TYR A 198 -7.08 -2.37 19.24
C TYR A 198 -5.65 -1.83 19.35
N SER A 199 -5.52 -0.58 19.82
CA SER A 199 -4.21 0.07 20.01
C SER A 199 -4.21 1.06 21.16
N GLY A 200 -3.02 1.44 21.60
CA GLY A 200 -2.80 2.40 22.68
C GLY A 200 -3.64 2.13 23.93
N ARG A 201 -4.10 3.21 24.56
CA ARG A 201 -5.00 3.18 25.73
C ARG A 201 -6.31 2.44 25.46
N ALA A 202 -6.77 2.41 24.20
CA ALA A 202 -8.01 1.74 23.83
C ALA A 202 -7.99 0.24 24.17
N LYS A 203 -6.82 -0.40 24.15
CA LYS A 203 -6.62 -1.82 24.53
C LYS A 203 -7.12 -2.16 25.94
N SER A 204 -7.18 -1.17 26.84
CA SER A 204 -7.65 -1.34 28.22
C SER A 204 -9.18 -1.24 28.36
N LEU A 205 -9.90 -0.92 27.28
CA LEU A 205 -11.36 -0.75 27.32
C LEU A 205 -12.10 -2.08 27.16
N ASN A 206 -13.29 -2.16 27.75
CA ASN A 206 -14.19 -3.28 27.58
C ASN A 206 -15.14 -3.08 26.39
N CYS A 207 -14.63 -3.17 25.16
CA CYS A 207 -15.39 -2.98 23.93
C CYS A 207 -15.09 -4.05 22.86
N ASN A 208 -15.87 -4.01 21.77
CA ASN A 208 -15.58 -4.75 20.54
C ASN A 208 -14.44 -4.08 19.81
N PHE A 209 -13.48 -4.85 19.31
CA PHE A 209 -12.29 -4.33 18.68
C PHE A 209 -12.17 -4.69 17.20
N TYR A 210 -11.43 -3.86 16.47
CA TYR A 210 -10.86 -4.17 15.16
C TYR A 210 -9.38 -3.78 15.17
N CYS A 211 -8.63 -4.32 14.21
CA CYS A 211 -7.25 -3.95 13.94
C CYS A 211 -7.02 -3.98 12.44
N ASP A 212 -5.92 -3.37 12.03
CA ASP A 212 -5.35 -3.43 10.71
C ASP A 212 -3.82 -3.54 10.86
N SER A 213 -3.12 -3.67 9.73
CA SER A 213 -1.67 -3.81 9.72
C SER A 213 -1.03 -2.76 8.82
N GLY A 214 0.07 -2.18 9.29
CA GLY A 214 0.96 -1.37 8.45
C GLY A 214 2.07 -2.19 7.78
N HIS A 215 2.09 -3.52 7.96
CA HIS A 215 3.14 -4.42 7.51
C HIS A 215 2.68 -5.31 6.35
N HIS A 216 2.35 -4.70 5.21
CA HIS A 216 1.96 -5.42 3.99
C HIS A 216 2.40 -4.71 2.72
N LYS A 217 2.38 -5.42 1.58
CA LYS A 217 2.58 -4.85 0.24
C LYS A 217 1.55 -3.74 -0.03
N ILE A 218 2.03 -2.65 -0.61
CA ILE A 218 1.19 -1.56 -1.08
C ILE A 218 0.70 -1.90 -2.49
N VAL A 219 -0.62 -1.87 -2.67
CA VAL A 219 -1.27 -2.23 -3.94
C VAL A 219 -1.84 -1.00 -4.65
N TYR A 220 -1.86 -1.08 -5.99
CA TYR A 220 -2.41 -0.07 -6.87
C TYR A 220 -3.80 -0.48 -7.38
N THR A 221 -4.59 0.48 -7.85
CA THR A 221 -5.79 0.20 -8.64
C THR A 221 -5.41 -0.49 -9.95
N ALA A 222 -6.30 -1.37 -10.42
CA ALA A 222 -6.11 -2.09 -11.68
C ALA A 222 -6.32 -1.22 -12.93
N ASP A 223 -6.72 0.05 -12.77
CA ASP A 223 -6.95 0.96 -13.89
C ASP A 223 -5.66 1.67 -14.32
N ASP A 224 -5.68 2.29 -15.50
CA ASP A 224 -4.53 2.99 -16.07
C ASP A 224 -4.01 4.15 -15.19
N ASN A 225 -4.78 4.59 -14.20
CA ASN A 225 -4.38 5.66 -13.29
C ASN A 225 -3.30 5.22 -12.30
N LYS A 226 -3.14 3.91 -12.06
CA LYS A 226 -2.19 3.35 -11.08
C LYS A 226 -2.25 4.10 -9.76
N GLU A 227 -3.45 4.24 -9.21
CA GLU A 227 -3.69 4.91 -7.94
C GLU A 227 -3.34 3.98 -6.79
N ILE A 228 -2.59 4.45 -5.80
CA ILE A 228 -2.29 3.69 -4.58
C ILE A 228 -3.60 3.53 -3.78
N LYS A 229 -4.02 2.29 -3.55
CA LYS A 229 -5.26 1.95 -2.82
C LYS A 229 -5.05 1.98 -1.30
N CYS A 230 -3.88 1.57 -0.82
CA CYS A 230 -3.55 1.55 0.60
C CYS A 230 -3.44 2.99 1.14
N PRO A 231 -4.11 3.33 2.25
CA PRO A 231 -3.92 4.62 2.90
C PRO A 231 -2.47 4.80 3.33
N LEU A 232 -1.86 5.95 2.99
CA LEU A 232 -0.51 6.31 3.43
C LEU A 232 -0.58 7.39 4.49
N ILE A 233 0.44 7.49 5.34
CA ILE A 233 0.63 8.60 6.28
C ILE A 233 2.06 9.13 6.15
N MET A 234 2.19 10.45 6.07
CA MET A 234 3.45 11.15 6.32
C MET A 234 3.46 11.66 7.76
N HIS A 235 4.40 11.17 8.56
CA HIS A 235 4.65 11.61 9.94
C HIS A 235 5.24 13.03 9.97
N TYR A 236 5.22 13.69 11.14
CA TYR A 236 5.68 15.08 11.27
C TYR A 236 7.13 15.32 10.81
N ASP A 237 7.97 14.29 10.79
CA ASP A 237 9.39 14.35 10.42
C ASP A 237 9.66 14.03 8.94
N GLY A 238 8.62 13.64 8.19
CA GLY A 238 8.72 13.28 6.77
C GLY A 238 8.90 11.78 6.51
N ASN A 239 8.86 10.92 7.53
CA ASN A 239 8.72 9.47 7.30
C ASN A 239 7.34 9.16 6.70
N ILE A 240 7.31 8.28 5.71
CA ILE A 240 6.08 7.77 5.08
C ILE A 240 5.89 6.33 5.52
N SER A 241 4.67 6.01 5.94
CA SER A 241 4.22 4.65 6.31
C SER A 241 2.87 4.35 5.68
N ILE A 242 2.44 3.10 5.78
CA ILE A 242 1.03 2.74 5.60
C ILE A 242 0.27 3.24 6.83
N SER A 243 -0.85 3.92 6.62
CA SER A 243 -1.71 4.38 7.70
C SER A 243 -2.47 3.18 8.28
N ALA A 244 -2.06 2.75 9.47
CA ALA A 244 -2.72 1.74 10.28
C ALA A 244 -3.04 2.30 11.67
N TYR A 245 -4.02 1.71 12.36
CA TYR A 245 -4.38 2.06 13.72
C TYR A 245 -3.39 1.47 14.74
N CYS A 246 -2.19 2.05 14.78
CA CYS A 246 -1.14 1.66 15.71
C CYS A 246 -0.70 2.80 16.63
N SER A 247 -0.26 2.43 17.83
CA SER A 247 0.34 3.37 18.78
C SER A 247 1.61 4.00 18.22
N ARG A 248 1.87 5.23 18.64
CA ARG A 248 3.00 6.05 18.22
C ARG A 248 4.36 5.39 18.42
N CYS A 249 4.52 4.60 19.47
CA CYS A 249 5.76 3.88 19.73
C CYS A 249 6.13 2.88 18.61
N HIS A 250 5.17 2.48 17.77
CA HIS A 250 5.37 1.53 16.67
C HIS A 250 5.51 2.19 15.29
N TRP A 251 5.38 3.51 15.16
CA TRP A 251 5.38 4.18 13.85
C TRP A 251 6.68 3.99 13.05
N ASN A 252 7.80 3.83 13.74
CA ASN A 252 9.10 3.62 13.10
C ASN A 252 9.33 2.16 12.65
N GLU A 253 8.46 1.22 13.01
CA GLU A 253 8.61 -0.19 12.65
C GLU A 253 8.29 -0.44 11.17
N ASN A 254 7.41 0.38 10.59
CA ASN A 254 6.85 0.18 9.25
C ASN A 254 7.03 1.41 8.36
N VAL A 255 8.25 1.97 8.32
CA VAL A 255 8.59 3.11 7.45
C VAL A 255 8.86 2.62 6.03
N VAL A 256 8.00 3.05 5.10
CA VAL A 256 8.09 2.79 3.66
C VAL A 256 9.28 3.54 3.05
N GLY A 257 9.48 4.80 3.48
CA GLY A 257 10.60 5.65 3.08
C GLY A 257 10.50 7.02 3.75
N ASN A 258 11.41 7.92 3.43
CA ASN A 258 11.38 9.30 3.91
C ASN A 258 11.41 10.29 2.74
N VAL A 259 10.65 11.38 2.82
CA VAL A 259 10.56 12.40 1.76
C VAL A 259 11.90 13.07 1.42
N PHE A 260 12.92 12.92 2.27
CA PHE A 260 14.27 13.43 2.05
C PHE A 260 15.23 12.41 1.42
N ASP A 261 14.80 11.17 1.15
CA ASP A 261 15.66 10.11 0.60
C ASP A 261 16.09 10.35 -0.86
N GLY A 262 15.49 11.32 -1.55
CA GLY A 262 15.76 11.60 -2.96
C GLY A 262 15.17 10.56 -3.93
N LYS A 263 14.28 9.70 -3.43
CA LYS A 263 13.53 8.71 -4.22
C LYS A 263 12.12 9.23 -4.51
N SER A 264 11.53 8.80 -5.63
CA SER A 264 10.09 8.95 -5.86
C SER A 264 9.29 8.02 -4.93
N LEU A 265 8.01 8.33 -4.70
CA LEU A 265 7.13 7.47 -3.90
C LEU A 265 7.01 6.07 -4.52
N ARG A 266 7.04 5.96 -5.84
CA ARG A 266 7.01 4.67 -6.53
C ARG A 266 8.23 3.81 -6.22
N GLU A 267 9.42 4.40 -6.24
CA GLU A 267 10.66 3.68 -5.89
C GLU A 267 10.62 3.18 -4.44
N MET A 268 10.20 4.04 -3.50
CA MET A 268 10.02 3.63 -2.10
C MET A 268 9.04 2.46 -1.96
N ILE A 269 7.90 2.51 -2.65
CA ILE A 269 6.91 1.44 -2.62
C ILE A 269 7.46 0.15 -3.26
N THR A 270 8.17 0.24 -4.37
CA THR A 270 8.78 -0.93 -5.01
C THR A 270 9.74 -1.62 -4.05
N GLU A 271 10.64 -0.87 -3.40
CA GLU A 271 11.56 -1.42 -2.40
C GLU A 271 10.82 -2.01 -1.19
N TRP A 272 9.80 -1.31 -0.70
CA TRP A 272 8.96 -1.77 0.41
C TRP A 272 8.27 -3.10 0.10
N ASN A 273 7.66 -3.25 -1.08
CA ASN A 273 6.90 -4.45 -1.44
C ASN A 273 7.77 -5.71 -1.51
N TYR A 274 9.07 -5.59 -1.80
CA TYR A 274 10.01 -6.70 -1.72
C TYR A 274 10.51 -6.98 -0.30
N ARG A 275 10.52 -5.98 0.59
CA ARG A 275 10.88 -6.14 2.01
C ARG A 275 9.73 -6.66 2.87
N THR A 276 8.50 -6.35 2.50
CA THR A 276 7.28 -6.69 3.24
C THR A 276 6.30 -7.37 2.30
N PRO A 277 6.47 -8.68 2.03
CA PRO A 277 5.83 -9.37 0.91
C PRO A 277 4.44 -9.94 1.25
N LEU A 278 3.94 -9.72 2.45
CA LEU A 278 2.58 -10.11 2.84
C LEU A 278 1.54 -9.27 2.11
N THR A 279 0.42 -9.88 1.74
CA THR A 279 -0.75 -9.15 1.24
C THR A 279 -1.43 -8.39 2.38
N CYS A 280 -2.29 -7.42 2.02
CA CYS A 280 -3.08 -6.68 3.01
C CYS A 280 -3.95 -7.63 3.85
N ASP A 281 -4.57 -8.63 3.21
CA ASP A 281 -5.48 -9.55 3.89
C ASP A 281 -4.72 -10.47 4.86
N GLU A 282 -3.58 -11.04 4.42
CA GLU A 282 -2.73 -11.86 5.30
C GLU A 282 -2.24 -11.08 6.51
N ALA A 283 -1.74 -9.85 6.30
CA ALA A 283 -1.20 -9.05 7.40
C ALA A 283 -2.29 -8.59 8.39
N CYS A 284 -3.45 -8.18 7.89
CA CYS A 284 -4.57 -7.80 8.76
C CYS A 284 -5.13 -9.02 9.50
N GLU A 285 -5.24 -10.18 8.85
CA GLU A 285 -5.67 -11.42 9.49
C GLU A 285 -4.70 -11.82 10.62
N LEU A 286 -3.39 -11.69 10.43
CA LEU A 286 -2.40 -11.92 11.50
C LEU A 286 -2.65 -11.03 12.72
N GLU A 287 -2.87 -9.73 12.48
CA GLU A 287 -3.14 -8.77 13.57
C GLU A 287 -4.47 -9.07 14.28
N GLU A 288 -5.48 -9.58 13.57
CA GLU A 288 -6.73 -10.05 14.18
C GLU A 288 -6.48 -11.25 15.10
N PHE A 289 -5.68 -12.24 14.67
CA PHE A 289 -5.32 -13.39 15.50
C PHE A 289 -4.49 -12.97 16.73
N ARG A 290 -3.52 -12.06 16.57
CA ARG A 290 -2.72 -11.52 17.67
C ARG A 290 -3.56 -10.76 18.69
N MET A 291 -4.48 -9.92 18.23
CA MET A 291 -5.45 -9.22 19.08
C MET A 291 -6.28 -10.23 19.88
N LEU A 292 -6.84 -11.25 19.22
CA LEU A 292 -7.65 -12.28 19.89
C LEU A 292 -6.84 -13.03 20.95
N ASN A 293 -5.58 -13.35 20.67
CA ASN A 293 -4.72 -14.03 21.62
C ASN A 293 -4.37 -13.15 22.85
N ASP A 294 -4.06 -11.86 22.65
CA ASP A 294 -3.81 -10.91 23.76
C ASP A 294 -5.08 -10.69 24.61
N LEU A 295 -6.25 -10.62 23.99
CA LEU A 295 -7.54 -10.57 24.70
C LEU A 295 -7.83 -11.85 25.51
N LYS A 296 -7.38 -13.01 25.04
CA LYS A 296 -7.45 -14.29 25.77
C LYS A 296 -6.53 -14.27 27.01
N GLU A 297 -5.28 -13.84 26.88
CA GLU A 297 -4.35 -13.78 28.03
C GLU A 297 -4.83 -12.84 29.13
N LYS A 298 -5.54 -11.77 28.77
CA LYS A 298 -6.18 -10.84 29.70
C LYS A 298 -7.49 -11.35 30.34
N SER A 299 -7.87 -12.62 30.15
CA SER A 299 -9.25 -13.07 30.41
C SER A 299 -9.78 -12.80 31.82
N GLU A 300 -10.56 -11.73 31.91
CA GLU A 300 -11.95 -11.71 32.38
C GLU A 300 -12.97 -11.94 31.22
N ARG A 301 -12.59 -12.43 30.03
CA ARG A 301 -13.51 -12.57 28.87
C ARG A 301 -13.70 -14.01 28.36
N ARG A 302 -14.62 -14.76 28.99
CA ARG A 302 -15.07 -16.09 28.51
C ARG A 302 -16.19 -16.02 27.45
N ASP A 303 -16.97 -14.94 27.39
CA ASP A 303 -18.23 -14.92 26.62
C ASP A 303 -18.11 -14.45 25.15
N PHE A 304 -17.01 -13.78 24.77
CA PHE A 304 -16.79 -13.29 23.39
C PHE A 304 -16.64 -14.41 22.35
N TYR A 305 -16.20 -15.60 22.80
CA TYR A 305 -15.85 -16.73 21.93
C TYR A 305 -17.03 -17.63 21.54
N SER A 306 -18.25 -17.30 21.99
CA SER A 306 -19.46 -18.04 21.62
C SER A 306 -20.01 -17.69 20.23
N LYS A 307 -19.51 -16.62 19.56
CA LYS A 307 -20.14 -16.07 18.34
C LYS A 307 -19.20 -15.59 17.23
N ILE A 308 -18.01 -16.18 17.06
CA ILE A 308 -17.38 -16.12 15.73
C ILE A 308 -18.11 -17.15 14.85
N GLY A 309 -18.96 -16.68 13.93
CA GLY A 309 -19.69 -17.53 12.99
C GLY A 309 -20.73 -18.50 13.61
N GLY A 310 -21.16 -18.29 14.85
CA GLY A 310 -22.15 -19.14 15.52
C GLY A 310 -21.62 -20.52 15.94
N THR A 311 -20.30 -20.71 16.00
CA THR A 311 -19.67 -21.95 16.49
C THR A 311 -18.90 -21.69 17.77
N GLU A 312 -19.21 -22.42 18.84
CA GLU A 312 -18.41 -22.43 20.06
C GLU A 312 -17.03 -23.04 19.77
N LEU A 313 -15.97 -22.23 19.83
CA LEU A 313 -14.58 -22.68 19.72
C LEU A 313 -13.99 -22.85 21.13
N SER A 314 -13.50 -24.04 21.45
CA SER A 314 -12.79 -24.28 22.73
C SER A 314 -11.44 -23.58 22.77
N GLU A 315 -10.92 -23.29 23.97
CA GLU A 315 -9.64 -22.60 24.20
C GLU A 315 -8.46 -23.25 23.44
N GLU A 316 -8.42 -24.58 23.42
CA GLU A 316 -7.41 -25.37 22.68
C GLU A 316 -7.50 -25.18 21.16
N LYS A 317 -8.71 -24.99 20.61
CA LYS A 317 -8.92 -24.77 19.17
C LYS A 317 -8.45 -23.38 18.76
N ILE A 318 -8.65 -22.36 19.60
CA ILE A 318 -8.20 -20.99 19.33
C ILE A 318 -6.67 -20.93 19.35
N GLU A 319 -6.03 -21.57 20.33
CA GLU A 319 -4.56 -21.59 20.43
C GLU A 319 -3.92 -22.32 19.26
N LYS A 320 -4.48 -23.49 18.89
CA LYS A 320 -4.04 -24.22 17.70
C LYS A 320 -4.29 -23.45 16.41
N ALA A 321 -5.41 -22.74 16.30
CA ALA A 321 -5.72 -21.92 15.13
C ALA A 321 -4.79 -20.71 15.03
N THR A 322 -4.52 -20.03 16.15
CA THR A 322 -3.59 -18.88 16.23
C THR A 322 -2.18 -19.32 15.89
N PHE A 323 -1.65 -20.35 16.57
CA PHE A 323 -0.32 -20.89 16.28
C PHE A 323 -0.21 -21.41 14.84
N GLY A 324 -1.28 -22.04 14.33
CA GLY A 324 -1.36 -22.46 12.94
C GLY A 324 -1.28 -21.28 11.98
N LYS A 325 -2.03 -20.20 12.23
CA LYS A 325 -2.03 -19.03 11.36
C LYS A 325 -0.72 -18.24 11.43
N GLU A 326 -0.19 -18.01 12.62
CA GLU A 326 1.12 -17.39 12.80
C GLU A 326 2.20 -18.18 12.05
N PHE A 327 2.18 -19.51 12.13
CA PHE A 327 3.07 -20.37 11.37
C PHE A 327 2.89 -20.22 9.86
N GLU A 328 1.65 -20.23 9.36
CA GLU A 328 1.36 -20.08 7.93
C GLU A 328 1.85 -18.74 7.38
N ILE A 329 1.55 -17.64 8.09
CA ILE A 329 1.94 -16.30 7.65
C ILE A 329 3.46 -16.13 7.76
N PHE A 330 4.08 -16.64 8.83
CA PHE A 330 5.53 -16.69 8.96
C PHE A 330 6.18 -17.49 7.83
N TYR A 331 5.59 -18.63 7.45
CA TYR A 331 6.06 -19.44 6.33
C TYR A 331 5.99 -18.63 5.02
N LEU A 332 4.84 -18.03 4.71
CA LEU A 332 4.64 -17.26 3.49
C LEU A 332 5.64 -16.10 3.40
N GLU A 333 5.76 -15.30 4.46
CA GLU A 333 6.68 -14.18 4.49
C GLU A 333 8.13 -14.61 4.24
N ASN A 334 8.62 -15.60 5.00
CA ASN A 334 10.00 -16.09 4.87
C ASN A 334 10.25 -16.78 3.54
N TYR A 335 9.28 -17.53 3.02
CA TYR A 335 9.37 -18.17 1.71
C TYR A 335 9.51 -17.11 0.62
N ARG A 336 8.65 -16.08 0.64
CA ARG A 336 8.66 -15.00 -0.35
C ARG A 336 9.98 -14.20 -0.31
N LEU A 337 10.47 -13.86 0.87
CA LEU A 337 11.75 -13.17 1.04
C LEU A 337 12.93 -13.98 0.46
N LYS A 338 13.00 -15.27 0.79
CA LYS A 338 14.06 -16.16 0.28
C LYS A 338 13.94 -16.42 -1.22
N LEU A 339 12.72 -16.52 -1.73
CA LEU A 339 12.49 -16.69 -3.17
C LEU A 339 12.96 -15.44 -3.92
N HIS A 340 12.64 -14.24 -3.44
CA HIS A 340 13.14 -13.00 -4.03
C HIS A 340 14.67 -12.92 -3.99
N GLU A 341 15.30 -13.27 -2.87
CA GLU A 341 16.76 -13.30 -2.75
C GLU A 341 17.40 -14.26 -3.76
N ARG A 342 16.81 -15.45 -3.96
CA ARG A 342 17.31 -16.48 -4.87
C ARG A 342 17.03 -16.16 -6.34
N VAL A 343 15.90 -15.54 -6.64
CA VAL A 343 15.42 -15.26 -7.99
C VAL A 343 14.91 -13.81 -8.07
N PRO A 344 15.81 -12.81 -8.11
CA PRO A 344 15.44 -11.39 -8.06
C PRO A 344 14.62 -10.92 -9.27
N ALA A 345 14.61 -11.69 -10.36
CA ALA A 345 13.86 -11.38 -11.58
C ALA A 345 12.35 -11.47 -11.38
N LEU A 346 11.87 -12.26 -10.42
CA LEU A 346 10.43 -12.45 -10.20
C LEU A 346 9.78 -11.18 -9.64
N THR A 347 8.59 -10.89 -10.14
CA THR A 347 7.71 -9.84 -9.61
C THR A 347 7.11 -10.26 -8.27
N THR A 348 6.62 -9.27 -7.50
CA THR A 348 5.95 -9.54 -6.21
C THR A 348 4.70 -10.39 -6.32
N ASP A 349 4.05 -10.41 -7.48
CA ASP A 349 2.80 -11.13 -7.71
C ASP A 349 3.07 -12.59 -8.10
N GLU A 350 4.13 -12.83 -8.86
CA GLU A 350 4.61 -14.18 -9.14
C GLU A 350 5.11 -14.87 -7.87
N ILE A 351 5.90 -14.16 -7.05
CA ILE A 351 6.35 -14.64 -5.75
C ILE A 351 5.16 -15.01 -4.85
N GLU A 352 4.10 -14.20 -4.86
CA GLU A 352 2.86 -14.48 -4.13
C GLU A 352 2.21 -15.77 -4.63
N ASN A 353 1.98 -15.91 -5.94
CA ASN A 353 1.35 -17.10 -6.53
C ASN A 353 2.14 -18.38 -6.25
N ILE A 354 3.47 -18.33 -6.40
CA ILE A 354 4.36 -19.47 -6.11
C ILE A 354 4.28 -19.84 -4.62
N SER A 355 4.26 -18.86 -3.72
CA SER A 355 4.20 -19.11 -2.28
C SER A 355 2.91 -19.79 -1.82
N ILE A 356 1.79 -19.50 -2.48
CA ILE A 356 0.50 -20.14 -2.18
C ILE A 356 0.58 -21.63 -2.55
N TYR A 357 1.09 -21.94 -3.75
CA TYR A 357 1.32 -23.32 -4.17
C TYR A 357 2.29 -24.05 -3.24
N ALA A 358 3.38 -23.41 -2.83
CA ALA A 358 4.36 -23.98 -1.91
C ALA A 358 3.75 -24.28 -0.53
N LEU A 359 2.91 -23.39 0.00
CA LEU A 359 2.21 -23.61 1.27
C LEU A 359 1.24 -24.79 1.17
N ASP A 360 0.48 -24.89 0.08
CA ASP A 360 -0.45 -26.00 -0.15
C ASP A 360 0.28 -27.35 -0.28
N LEU A 361 1.44 -27.37 -0.95
CA LEU A 361 2.29 -28.56 -1.02
C LEU A 361 2.77 -29.00 0.37
N VAL A 362 3.18 -28.04 1.22
CA VAL A 362 3.57 -28.32 2.62
C VAL A 362 2.40 -28.90 3.43
N ARG A 363 1.19 -28.37 3.24
CA ARG A 363 -0.04 -28.88 3.91
C ARG A 363 -0.36 -30.31 3.49
N SER A 364 -0.25 -30.62 2.19
CA SER A 364 -0.56 -31.94 1.63
C SER A 364 0.52 -32.99 1.87
N LYS A 365 1.71 -32.62 2.36
CA LYS A 365 2.85 -33.52 2.55
C LYS A 365 2.53 -34.81 3.33
N LYS A 366 1.61 -34.76 4.31
CA LYS A 366 1.21 -35.94 5.10
C LYS A 366 0.36 -36.95 4.32
N GLU A 367 -0.26 -36.52 3.23
CA GLU A 367 -1.19 -37.29 2.41
C GLU A 367 -0.52 -37.83 1.13
N MET A 368 0.72 -37.44 0.86
CA MET A 368 1.50 -37.80 -0.33
C MET A 368 2.61 -38.80 0.02
N SER A 369 3.01 -39.61 -0.96
CA SER A 369 4.27 -40.34 -0.88
C SER A 369 5.47 -39.40 -1.02
N GLU A 370 6.65 -39.82 -0.53
CA GLU A 370 7.88 -39.04 -0.69
C GLU A 370 8.24 -38.77 -2.15
N GLU A 371 7.90 -39.68 -3.05
CA GLU A 371 8.17 -39.57 -4.49
C GLU A 371 7.25 -38.53 -5.14
N GLU A 372 5.95 -38.56 -4.83
CA GLU A 372 4.99 -37.55 -5.30
C GLU A 372 5.37 -36.15 -4.83
N TYR A 373 5.76 -36.02 -3.56
CA TYR A 373 6.17 -34.74 -2.99
C TYR A 373 7.44 -34.20 -3.67
N LYS A 374 8.46 -35.04 -3.89
CA LYS A 374 9.69 -34.63 -4.60
C LYS A 374 9.43 -34.25 -6.06
N ASN A 375 8.53 -34.96 -6.73
CA ASN A 375 8.16 -34.64 -8.12
C ASN A 375 7.44 -33.29 -8.20
N ALA A 376 6.52 -32.99 -7.28
CA ALA A 376 5.87 -31.69 -7.21
C ALA A 376 6.86 -30.54 -6.89
N GLU A 377 7.81 -30.75 -5.97
CA GLU A 377 8.89 -29.76 -5.72
C GLU A 377 9.72 -29.51 -6.98
N ARG A 378 10.05 -30.57 -7.73
CA ARG A 378 10.82 -30.45 -8.97
C ARG A 378 10.05 -29.72 -10.07
N GLU A 379 8.76 -30.00 -10.23
CA GLU A 379 7.91 -29.29 -11.19
C GLU A 379 7.83 -27.79 -10.87
N MET A 380 7.69 -27.44 -9.60
CA MET A 380 7.72 -26.05 -9.14
C MET A 380 9.06 -25.37 -9.43
N ASP A 381 10.19 -26.03 -9.17
CA ASP A 381 11.52 -25.49 -9.46
C ASP A 381 11.73 -25.26 -10.97
N ILE A 382 11.20 -26.14 -11.83
CA ILE A 382 11.22 -25.97 -13.30
C ILE A 382 10.40 -24.75 -13.70
N GLU A 383 9.20 -24.59 -13.13
CA GLU A 383 8.33 -23.45 -13.39
C GLU A 383 9.00 -22.12 -13.02
N ILE A 384 9.55 -22.04 -11.80
CA ILE A 384 10.31 -20.86 -11.33
C ILE A 384 11.47 -20.55 -12.28
N SER A 385 12.19 -21.58 -12.72
CA SER A 385 13.31 -21.41 -13.65
C SER A 385 12.85 -20.90 -15.02
N ARG A 386 11.68 -21.36 -15.49
CA ARG A 386 11.08 -20.90 -16.74
C ARG A 386 10.69 -19.44 -16.66
N MET A 387 9.98 -19.04 -15.61
CA MET A 387 9.59 -17.64 -15.39
C MET A 387 10.83 -16.73 -15.32
N ALA A 388 11.85 -17.14 -14.56
CA ALA A 388 13.10 -16.39 -14.48
C ALA A 388 13.82 -16.26 -15.84
N PHE A 389 13.76 -17.30 -16.67
CA PHE A 389 14.31 -17.27 -18.03
C PHE A 389 13.51 -16.35 -18.95
N GLU A 390 12.18 -16.35 -18.85
CA GLU A 390 11.31 -15.45 -19.62
C GLU A 390 11.57 -13.97 -19.30
N HIS A 391 11.82 -13.63 -18.03
CA HIS A 391 12.17 -12.27 -17.63
C HIS A 391 13.50 -11.75 -18.21
N LEU A 392 14.40 -12.63 -18.67
CA LEU A 392 15.61 -12.20 -19.39
C LEU A 392 15.27 -11.47 -20.70
N TYR A 393 14.04 -11.61 -21.20
CA TYR A 393 13.57 -11.00 -22.43
C TYR A 393 12.66 -9.78 -22.20
N ASP A 394 12.42 -9.34 -20.97
CA ASP A 394 11.42 -8.28 -20.69
C ASP A 394 11.68 -6.99 -21.49
N ASP A 395 12.94 -6.56 -21.61
CA ASP A 395 13.33 -5.35 -22.34
C ASP A 395 13.32 -5.52 -23.88
N ILE A 396 13.21 -6.75 -24.37
CA ILE A 396 13.31 -7.16 -25.79
C ILE A 396 12.16 -8.09 -26.19
N LYS A 397 11.04 -8.02 -25.47
CA LYS A 397 9.93 -8.96 -25.58
C LYS A 397 9.36 -9.06 -26.99
N GLU A 398 9.19 -7.92 -27.67
CA GLU A 398 8.69 -7.88 -29.05
C GLU A 398 9.60 -8.64 -30.04
N VAL A 399 10.91 -8.65 -29.79
CA VAL A 399 11.87 -9.38 -30.61
C VAL A 399 11.78 -10.86 -30.32
N HIS A 400 11.73 -11.24 -29.04
CA HIS A 400 11.61 -12.64 -28.64
C HIS A 400 10.31 -13.27 -29.14
N GLU A 401 9.18 -12.54 -29.09
CA GLU A 401 7.91 -13.00 -29.67
C GLU A 401 7.99 -13.26 -31.17
N ARG A 402 8.81 -12.48 -31.89
CA ARG A 402 9.06 -12.66 -33.33
C ARG A 402 10.06 -13.80 -33.61
N LEU A 403 11.07 -13.94 -32.77
CA LEU A 403 12.21 -14.85 -32.95
C LEU A 403 12.43 -15.68 -31.66
N PRO A 404 11.52 -16.62 -31.35
CA PRO A 404 11.45 -17.28 -30.04
C PRO A 404 12.61 -18.24 -29.75
N TYR A 405 13.43 -18.58 -30.75
CA TYR A 405 14.57 -19.49 -30.60
C TYR A 405 15.92 -18.76 -30.51
N LEU A 406 15.91 -17.44 -30.36
CA LEU A 406 17.10 -16.64 -30.06
C LEU A 406 17.28 -16.46 -28.55
N THR A 407 18.54 -16.44 -28.08
CA THR A 407 18.88 -16.11 -26.69
C THR A 407 18.63 -14.61 -26.42
N PRO A 408 18.63 -14.16 -25.14
CA PRO A 408 18.45 -12.74 -24.83
C PRO A 408 19.50 -11.85 -25.52
N GLU A 409 20.76 -12.29 -25.56
CA GLU A 409 21.85 -11.57 -26.21
C GLU A 409 21.66 -11.48 -27.73
N GLU A 410 21.19 -12.57 -28.36
CA GLU A 410 20.91 -12.63 -29.80
C GLU A 410 19.70 -11.77 -30.19
N CYS A 411 18.65 -11.77 -29.38
CA CYS A 411 17.50 -10.87 -29.52
C CYS A 411 17.93 -9.40 -29.40
N GLN A 412 18.76 -9.06 -28.39
CA GLN A 412 19.28 -7.71 -28.23
C GLN A 412 20.17 -7.30 -29.42
N GLU A 413 21.01 -8.21 -29.92
CA GLU A 413 21.83 -7.96 -31.10
C GLU A 413 20.97 -7.71 -32.35
N TRP A 414 19.90 -8.49 -32.54
CA TRP A 414 18.95 -8.30 -33.62
C TRP A 414 18.26 -6.92 -33.52
N PHE A 415 17.81 -6.54 -32.33
CA PHE A 415 17.20 -5.24 -32.06
C PHE A 415 18.16 -4.09 -32.44
N ASP A 416 19.41 -4.18 -31.99
CA ASP A 416 20.43 -3.16 -32.25
C ASP A 416 20.75 -3.04 -33.74
N CYS A 417 20.78 -4.15 -34.48
CA CYS A 417 20.98 -4.14 -35.93
C CYS A 417 19.90 -3.32 -36.64
N TRP A 418 18.62 -3.56 -36.33
CA TRP A 418 17.51 -2.86 -36.99
C TRP A 418 17.32 -1.43 -36.51
N LYS A 419 17.63 -1.13 -35.24
CA LYS A 419 17.67 0.23 -34.72
C LYS A 419 18.73 1.07 -35.41
N ARG A 420 19.92 0.51 -35.65
CA ARG A 420 20.98 1.19 -36.41
C ARG A 420 20.58 1.36 -37.87
N TRP A 421 19.97 0.34 -38.48
CA TRP A 421 19.50 0.42 -39.85
C TRP A 421 18.45 1.53 -40.06
N SER A 422 17.42 1.58 -39.21
CA SER A 422 16.33 2.55 -39.33
C SER A 422 16.80 4.00 -39.20
N ALA A 423 17.86 4.26 -38.42
CA ALA A 423 18.48 5.57 -38.30
C ALA A 423 19.06 6.13 -39.62
N PHE A 424 19.32 5.27 -40.61
CA PHE A 424 19.84 5.67 -41.92
C PHE A 424 18.83 5.52 -43.06
N GLN A 425 17.58 5.14 -42.79
CA GLN A 425 16.58 4.81 -43.82
C GLN A 425 16.38 5.91 -44.88
N ASP A 426 16.49 7.18 -44.49
CA ASP A 426 16.32 8.34 -45.39
C ASP A 426 17.63 8.75 -46.10
N ASN A 427 18.74 8.06 -45.86
CA ASN A 427 20.04 8.36 -46.44
C ASN A 427 20.20 7.67 -47.80
N LYS A 428 20.57 8.40 -48.86
CA LYS A 428 20.79 7.82 -50.21
C LYS A 428 21.89 6.76 -50.28
N LEU A 429 22.75 6.65 -49.27
CA LEU A 429 23.81 5.66 -49.14
C LEU A 429 23.55 4.64 -48.02
N TRP A 430 22.32 4.56 -47.50
CA TRP A 430 21.97 3.69 -46.37
C TRP A 430 22.48 2.26 -46.57
N ASN A 431 22.28 1.73 -47.78
CA ASN A 431 22.64 0.38 -48.20
C ASN A 431 24.15 0.08 -48.14
N ILE A 432 25.01 1.10 -48.17
CA ILE A 432 26.46 0.94 -47.94
C ILE A 432 26.77 1.10 -46.44
N LEU A 433 26.13 2.06 -45.77
CA LEU A 433 26.39 2.40 -44.38
C LEU A 433 25.86 1.38 -43.38
N THR A 434 24.88 0.55 -43.78
CA THR A 434 24.20 -0.40 -42.88
C THR A 434 24.34 -1.85 -43.32
N PHE A 435 25.10 -2.14 -44.39
CA PHE A 435 25.17 -3.47 -45.00
C PHE A 435 25.48 -4.57 -43.97
N ASP A 436 26.50 -4.36 -43.15
CA ASP A 436 26.93 -5.34 -42.15
C ASP A 436 25.85 -5.63 -41.09
N TYR A 437 25.11 -4.59 -40.66
CA TYR A 437 24.02 -4.75 -39.68
C TYR A 437 22.84 -5.51 -40.27
N VAL A 438 22.46 -5.21 -41.51
CA VAL A 438 21.36 -5.92 -42.20
C VAL A 438 21.72 -7.38 -42.41
N MET A 439 22.94 -7.66 -42.88
CA MET A 439 23.42 -9.04 -43.06
C MET A 439 23.48 -9.80 -41.75
N ARG A 440 23.89 -9.16 -40.65
CA ARG A 440 23.88 -9.79 -39.33
C ARG A 440 22.48 -10.07 -38.83
N GLY A 441 21.55 -9.12 -38.98
CA GLY A 441 20.13 -9.28 -38.65
C GLY A 441 19.51 -10.48 -39.35
N TRP A 442 19.70 -10.62 -40.67
CA TRP A 442 19.22 -11.79 -41.43
C TRP A 442 19.84 -13.11 -40.98
N LYS A 443 21.13 -13.11 -40.63
CA LYS A 443 21.79 -14.32 -40.13
C LYS A 443 21.19 -14.80 -38.80
N LEU A 444 20.74 -13.87 -37.95
CA LEU A 444 20.04 -14.19 -36.70
C LEU A 444 18.63 -14.73 -36.99
N GLU A 445 17.91 -14.17 -37.97
CA GLU A 445 16.62 -14.73 -38.42
C GLU A 445 16.79 -16.17 -38.96
N GLU A 446 17.81 -16.42 -39.78
CA GLU A 446 18.10 -17.78 -40.28
C GLU A 446 18.45 -18.75 -39.14
N LEU A 447 19.21 -18.29 -38.14
CA LEU A 447 19.55 -19.09 -36.97
C LEU A 447 18.30 -19.49 -36.17
N ASN A 448 17.36 -18.55 -36.00
CA ASN A 448 16.06 -18.83 -35.37
C ASN A 448 15.31 -19.94 -36.12
N ASP A 449 15.15 -19.80 -37.44
CA ASP A 449 14.44 -20.77 -38.28
C ASP A 449 15.11 -22.15 -38.27
N GLN A 450 16.44 -22.19 -38.15
CA GLN A 450 17.19 -23.43 -38.00
C GLN A 450 16.93 -24.10 -36.65
N ARG A 451 16.89 -23.34 -35.55
CA ARG A 451 16.63 -23.88 -34.21
C ARG A 451 15.19 -24.34 -34.03
N GLU A 452 14.22 -23.60 -34.56
CA GLU A 452 12.80 -23.97 -34.56
C GLU A 452 12.57 -25.38 -35.13
N LYS A 453 13.29 -25.75 -36.19
CA LYS A 453 13.16 -27.07 -36.83
C LYS A 453 13.78 -28.21 -36.03
N ASN A 454 14.71 -27.91 -35.12
CA ASN A 454 15.56 -28.90 -34.46
C ASN A 454 15.31 -29.01 -32.95
N MET A 455 14.51 -28.11 -32.37
CA MET A 455 14.38 -27.96 -30.92
C MET A 455 12.90 -27.73 -30.57
N SER A 456 12.42 -28.39 -29.51
CA SER A 456 11.05 -28.16 -29.01
C SER A 456 10.92 -26.79 -28.36
N SER A 457 11.93 -26.39 -27.59
CA SER A 457 11.94 -25.18 -26.77
C SER A 457 13.38 -24.75 -26.54
N LEU A 458 13.61 -23.44 -26.58
CA LEU A 458 14.92 -22.87 -26.25
C LEU A 458 15.22 -23.02 -24.75
N PHE A 459 14.21 -22.87 -23.90
CA PHE A 459 14.33 -23.10 -22.46
C PHE A 459 14.76 -24.54 -22.16
N ASP A 460 14.08 -25.53 -22.76
CA ASP A 460 14.41 -26.94 -22.54
C ASP A 460 15.84 -27.24 -22.95
N TYR A 461 16.31 -26.68 -24.06
CA TYR A 461 17.67 -26.91 -24.51
C TYR A 461 18.74 -26.24 -23.63
N ILE A 462 18.54 -24.98 -23.27
CA ILE A 462 19.54 -24.18 -22.54
C ILE A 462 19.54 -24.55 -21.06
N VAL A 463 18.37 -24.70 -20.45
CA VAL A 463 18.20 -24.84 -19.01
C VAL A 463 18.08 -26.30 -18.61
N LEU A 464 17.21 -27.09 -19.27
CA LEU A 464 17.00 -28.50 -18.92
C LEU A 464 18.01 -29.45 -19.59
N GLY A 465 18.46 -29.16 -20.80
CA GLY A 465 19.44 -29.94 -21.56
C GLY A 465 20.83 -29.93 -20.94
N ASN A 466 21.17 -28.87 -20.21
CA ASN A 466 22.37 -28.83 -19.36
C ASN A 466 22.21 -29.60 -18.04
N GLN A 467 20.98 -29.87 -17.57
CA GLN A 467 20.73 -30.75 -16.42
C GLN A 467 20.76 -32.24 -16.80
N GLU A 468 20.42 -32.59 -18.05
CA GLU A 468 20.51 -33.96 -18.57
C GLU A 468 21.92 -34.36 -19.07
N GLY A 469 22.91 -33.45 -18.99
CA GLY A 469 24.32 -33.68 -19.34
C GLY A 469 25.07 -34.73 -18.50
N LYS A 470 24.36 -35.61 -17.77
CA LYS A 470 24.92 -36.82 -17.18
C LYS A 470 24.24 -38.14 -17.56
N ILE A 471 23.11 -38.15 -18.27
CA ILE A 471 22.52 -39.42 -18.74
C ILE A 471 21.83 -39.19 -20.09
N LYS A 472 22.62 -39.25 -21.16
CA LYS A 472 22.33 -39.99 -22.41
C LYS A 472 23.40 -39.66 -23.46
N ASP A 473 24.60 -40.22 -23.27
CA ASP A 473 25.36 -40.66 -24.43
C ASP A 473 24.68 -41.94 -24.93
N GLY A 474 23.77 -41.77 -25.89
CA GLY A 474 23.32 -42.83 -26.76
C GLY A 474 24.17 -42.83 -28.02
N SER A 475 25.37 -43.41 -27.93
CA SER A 475 26.09 -43.93 -29.10
C SER A 475 27.17 -44.92 -28.68
N GLU A 476 27.00 -46.13 -29.22
CA GLU A 476 27.82 -47.37 -29.15
C GLU A 476 27.57 -48.35 -28.00
#